data_AF-A0A8H6U231-F1
#
_entry.id   AF-A0A8H6U231-F1
#
_cell.length_a   1.000
_cell.length_b   1.000
_cell.length_c   1.000
_cell.angle_alpha   90.00
_cell.angle_beta   90.00
_cell.angle_gamma   90.00
#
_symmetry.space_group_name_H-M   'P 1'
#
loop_
_entity.id
_entity.type
_entity.pdbx_description
1 polymer ?
#
loop_
_entity_poly.entity_id
_entity_poly.type
_entity_poly.pdbx_seq_one_letter_code
_entity_poly.pdbx_strand_id
1 'polypeptide(L)'
;MVSTSEISTCIQHLLSGIGHRHESFPQYDPQYWEPYHDWMLNTLGPASTWSVKKLTELEHTAGGIAERSYTCASLEMKLLLAKLTAIAILIDDSIDDQAVHDEIVQFSAKLYRGESQRNGLLALYYTHLQELSDICGGDSVLRGVAIVPWINHIDACLMEKQILTAERSKCENEDGLALRFPQYLRNKNSIAEAYAAGIFKATRDQYLPLNRYIKAFPDVAFFTEAVNDILSFHKGGDRRGNLQFGPLSHTFNLVFRSTRYWTEWRVDAIRHTEAHLR
;
A
#
# COMPACT_ATOMS: atom_id res chain seq x y z
N MET A 1 -23.65 15.08 5.94
CA MET A 1 -22.50 15.37 5.06
C MET A 1 -21.49 16.14 5.89
N VAL A 2 -20.23 15.72 5.88
CA VAL A 2 -19.14 16.47 6.51
C VAL A 2 -18.86 17.72 5.67
N SER A 3 -18.80 18.88 6.29
CA SER A 3 -18.51 20.16 5.62
C SER A 3 -17.05 20.24 5.18
N THR A 4 -16.78 20.97 4.09
CA THR A 4 -15.41 21.28 3.63
C THR A 4 -14.56 21.92 4.75
N SER A 5 -15.18 22.71 5.62
CA SER A 5 -14.53 23.30 6.79
C SER A 5 -14.09 22.27 7.84
N GLU A 6 -14.88 21.23 8.09
CA GLU A 6 -14.53 20.17 9.03
C GLU A 6 -13.36 19.32 8.50
N ILE A 7 -13.37 19.00 7.20
CA ILE A 7 -12.26 18.28 6.55
C ILE A 7 -10.98 19.11 6.59
N SER A 8 -11.06 20.40 6.27
CA SER A 8 -9.90 21.32 6.32
C SER A 8 -9.32 21.38 7.74
N THR A 9 -10.17 21.50 8.76
CA THR A 9 -9.74 21.50 10.17
C THR A 9 -9.09 20.18 10.55
N CYS A 10 -9.67 19.05 10.14
CA CYS A 10 -9.10 17.72 10.37
C CYS A 10 -7.71 17.58 9.74
N ILE A 11 -7.54 17.99 8.48
CA ILE A 11 -6.25 17.96 7.78
C ILE A 11 -5.23 18.87 8.47
N GLN A 12 -5.62 20.08 8.91
CA GLN A 12 -4.73 20.97 9.64
C GLN A 12 -4.28 20.38 10.98
N HIS A 13 -5.20 19.76 11.74
CA HIS A 13 -4.86 19.07 12.98
C HIS A 13 -3.93 17.89 12.73
N LEU A 14 -4.20 17.08 11.70
CA LEU A 14 -3.33 15.97 11.30
C LEU A 14 -1.92 16.46 10.96
N LEU A 15 -1.82 17.46 10.07
CA LEU A 15 -0.55 18.04 9.63
C LEU A 15 0.24 18.66 10.79
N SER A 16 -0.43 19.41 11.66
CA SER A 16 0.18 19.99 12.85
C SER A 16 0.65 18.91 13.83
N GLY A 17 -0.18 17.89 14.07
CA GLY A 17 0.11 16.77 14.97
C GLY A 17 1.33 15.95 14.56
N ILE A 18 1.56 15.79 13.25
CA ILE A 18 2.77 15.12 12.73
C ILE A 18 3.96 16.07 12.51
N GLY A 19 3.84 17.34 12.92
CA GLY A 19 4.87 18.35 12.73
C GLY A 19 5.20 18.59 11.26
N HIS A 20 4.22 18.49 10.36
CA HIS A 20 4.44 18.67 8.93
C HIS A 20 5.01 20.06 8.63
N ARG A 21 6.05 20.09 7.81
CA ARG A 21 6.61 21.31 7.25
C ARG A 21 6.65 21.15 5.74
N HIS A 22 6.18 22.17 5.04
CA HIS A 22 6.35 22.23 3.60
C HIS A 22 7.84 22.37 3.31
N GLU A 23 8.43 21.38 2.66
CA GLU A 23 9.77 21.44 2.12
C GLU A 23 9.67 21.27 0.60
N SER A 24 10.43 22.06 -0.13
CA SER A 24 10.68 21.83 -1.55
C SER A 24 11.34 20.45 -1.67
N PHE A 25 10.63 19.50 -2.27
CA PHE A 25 11.18 18.17 -2.49
C PHE A 25 12.40 18.26 -3.42
N PRO A 26 13.41 17.40 -3.24
CA PRO A 26 14.52 17.30 -4.18
C PRO A 26 13.99 17.07 -5.59
N GLN A 27 14.72 17.62 -6.57
CA GLN A 27 14.47 17.40 -7.99
C GLN A 27 14.35 15.90 -8.29
N TYR A 28 13.52 15.59 -9.30
CA TYR A 28 13.46 14.31 -10.02
C TYR A 28 14.78 13.54 -9.94
N ASP A 29 14.77 12.36 -9.28
CA ASP A 29 15.93 11.46 -9.22
C ASP A 29 15.92 10.53 -10.44
N PRO A 30 16.79 10.75 -11.46
CA PRO A 30 16.81 9.92 -12.65
C PRO A 30 17.15 8.46 -12.35
N GLN A 31 17.96 8.20 -11.30
CA GLN A 31 18.35 6.85 -10.92
C GLN A 31 17.17 6.01 -10.44
N TYR A 32 16.11 6.67 -9.96
CA TYR A 32 14.86 6.05 -9.56
C TYR A 32 13.83 6.05 -10.69
N TRP A 33 13.57 7.21 -11.29
CA TRP A 33 12.46 7.37 -12.22
C TRP A 33 12.72 6.73 -13.59
N GLU A 34 13.96 6.71 -14.11
CA GLU A 34 14.24 6.08 -15.40
C GLU A 34 13.96 4.56 -15.40
N PRO A 35 14.51 3.75 -14.46
CA PRO A 35 14.22 2.31 -14.45
C PRO A 35 12.77 2.01 -14.06
N TYR A 36 12.11 2.88 -13.28
CA TYR A 36 10.70 2.71 -12.96
C TYR A 36 9.80 3.00 -14.18
N HIS A 37 10.08 4.07 -14.91
CA HIS A 37 9.40 4.44 -16.16
C HIS A 37 9.56 3.34 -17.21
N ASP A 38 10.80 2.85 -17.40
CA ASP A 38 11.09 1.74 -18.30
C ASP A 38 10.27 0.49 -17.96
N TRP A 39 10.22 0.11 -16.68
CA TRP A 39 9.39 -1.00 -16.23
C TRP A 39 7.89 -0.75 -16.44
N MET A 40 7.39 0.45 -16.18
CA MET A 40 5.99 0.82 -16.41
C MET A 40 5.60 0.64 -17.88
N LEU A 41 6.43 1.11 -18.81
CA LEU A 41 6.15 1.05 -20.24
C LEU A 41 6.38 -0.34 -20.85
N ASN A 42 7.48 -0.99 -20.50
CA ASN A 42 7.94 -2.19 -21.18
C ASN A 42 7.55 -3.49 -20.47
N THR A 43 7.13 -3.42 -19.20
CA THR A 43 6.74 -4.60 -18.41
C THR A 43 5.27 -4.53 -17.97
N LEU A 44 4.87 -3.49 -17.22
CA LEU A 44 3.50 -3.40 -16.71
C LEU A 44 2.49 -3.08 -17.82
N GLY A 45 2.82 -2.14 -18.71
CA GLY A 45 1.97 -1.71 -19.81
C GLY A 45 1.44 -2.88 -20.66
N PRO A 46 2.30 -3.75 -21.21
CA PRO A 46 1.90 -4.93 -21.99
C PRO A 46 1.09 -5.96 -21.19
N ALA A 47 1.26 -6.01 -19.87
CA ALA A 47 0.49 -6.91 -18.99
C ALA A 47 -0.87 -6.32 -18.59
N SER A 48 -1.16 -5.07 -18.95
CA SER A 48 -2.37 -4.35 -18.60
C SER A 48 -3.25 -4.05 -19.83
N THR A 49 -4.53 -3.80 -19.59
CA THR A 49 -5.46 -3.27 -20.59
C THR A 49 -5.60 -1.74 -20.51
N TRP A 50 -4.78 -1.09 -19.68
CA TRP A 50 -4.92 0.34 -19.39
C TRP A 50 -4.36 1.20 -20.52
N SER A 51 -4.97 2.37 -20.73
CA SER A 51 -4.46 3.36 -21.67
C SER A 51 -3.16 3.98 -21.16
N VAL A 52 -2.33 4.47 -22.08
CA VAL A 52 -1.08 5.19 -21.76
C VAL A 52 -1.32 6.30 -20.73
N LYS A 53 -2.41 7.06 -20.88
CA LYS A 53 -2.77 8.11 -19.93
C LYS A 53 -2.96 7.57 -18.50
N LYS A 54 -3.74 6.49 -18.33
CA LYS A 54 -3.95 5.88 -17.02
C LYS A 54 -2.65 5.31 -16.45
N LEU A 55 -1.80 4.73 -17.29
CA LEU A 55 -0.48 4.23 -16.87
C LEU A 55 0.45 5.35 -16.41
N THR A 56 0.45 6.50 -17.08
CA THR A 56 1.21 7.69 -16.62
C THR A 56 0.69 8.22 -15.29
N GLU A 57 -0.63 8.27 -15.09
CA GLU A 57 -1.22 8.67 -13.80
C GLU A 57 -0.84 7.67 -12.69
N LEU A 58 -0.84 6.37 -13.00
CA LEU A 58 -0.42 5.29 -12.11
C LEU A 58 1.07 5.37 -11.77
N GLU A 59 1.92 5.64 -12.77
CA GLU A 59 3.36 5.83 -12.62
C GLU A 59 3.66 6.94 -11.61
N HIS A 60 3.10 8.13 -11.83
CA HIS A 60 3.31 9.26 -10.93
C HIS A 60 2.77 8.97 -9.52
N THR A 61 1.64 8.28 -9.43
CA THR A 61 1.04 7.87 -8.17
C THR A 61 1.95 6.92 -7.40
N ALA A 62 2.16 5.70 -7.90
CA ALA A 62 2.85 4.64 -7.18
C ALA A 62 4.35 4.95 -7.04
N GLY A 63 4.95 5.53 -8.08
CA GLY A 63 6.34 5.98 -8.06
C GLY A 63 6.56 7.09 -7.03
N GLY A 64 5.66 8.08 -7.00
CA GLY A 64 5.73 9.19 -6.04
C GLY A 64 5.52 8.73 -4.60
N ILE A 65 4.68 7.71 -4.38
CA ILE A 65 4.53 7.09 -3.05
C ILE A 65 5.87 6.53 -2.60
N ALA A 66 6.48 5.60 -3.33
CA ALA A 66 7.68 4.94 -2.83
C ALA A 66 8.87 5.92 -2.68
N GLU A 67 9.10 6.81 -3.64
CA GLU A 67 10.20 7.78 -3.61
C GLU A 67 10.13 8.71 -2.39
N ARG A 68 8.93 9.27 -2.14
CA ARG A 68 8.73 10.29 -1.10
C ARG A 68 8.61 9.70 0.30
N SER A 69 8.18 8.44 0.38
CA SER A 69 7.85 7.79 1.65
C SER A 69 9.03 7.05 2.25
N TYR A 70 9.92 6.57 1.40
CA TYR A 70 11.03 5.70 1.76
C TYR A 70 12.38 6.38 1.49
N THR A 71 12.53 7.64 1.90
CA THR A 71 13.75 8.43 1.62
C THR A 71 15.04 7.76 2.10
N CYS A 72 14.97 6.99 3.20
CA CYS A 72 16.09 6.23 3.76
C CYS A 72 16.24 4.80 3.19
N ALA A 73 15.39 4.37 2.27
CA ALA A 73 15.48 3.04 1.66
C ALA A 73 16.41 3.02 0.45
N SER A 74 16.97 1.84 0.20
CA SER A 74 17.71 1.54 -1.01
C SER A 74 16.85 1.75 -2.25
N LEU A 75 17.51 2.01 -3.38
CA LEU A 75 16.86 2.09 -4.69
C LEU A 75 16.05 0.81 -4.99
N GLU A 76 16.61 -0.36 -4.65
CA GLU A 76 15.95 -1.66 -4.79
C GLU A 76 14.60 -1.71 -4.06
N MET A 77 14.58 -1.38 -2.76
CA MET A 77 13.35 -1.38 -1.95
C MET A 77 12.33 -0.36 -2.46
N LYS A 78 12.76 0.85 -2.84
CA LYS A 78 11.87 1.87 -3.40
C LYS A 78 11.20 1.38 -4.68
N LEU A 79 11.98 0.86 -5.64
CA LEU A 79 11.47 0.34 -6.90
C LEU A 79 10.51 -0.82 -6.67
N LEU A 80 10.83 -1.74 -5.76
CA LEU A 80 9.98 -2.89 -5.47
C LEU A 80 8.63 -2.47 -4.88
N LEU A 81 8.63 -1.56 -3.91
CA LEU A 81 7.39 -1.03 -3.33
C LEU A 81 6.58 -0.25 -4.38
N ALA A 82 7.21 0.53 -5.25
CA ALA A 82 6.52 1.24 -6.33
C ALA A 82 5.81 0.25 -7.27
N LYS A 83 6.52 -0.80 -7.70
CA LYS A 83 5.98 -1.85 -8.59
C LYS A 83 4.80 -2.60 -7.96
N LEU A 84 4.94 -3.05 -6.72
CA LEU A 84 3.86 -3.72 -5.98
C LEU A 84 2.65 -2.80 -5.79
N THR A 85 2.89 -1.54 -5.46
CA THR A 85 1.82 -0.53 -5.32
C THR A 85 1.10 -0.30 -6.63
N ALA A 86 1.83 -0.15 -7.74
CA ALA A 86 1.24 0.04 -9.06
C ALA A 86 0.35 -1.14 -9.47
N ILE A 87 0.83 -2.36 -9.27
CA ILE A 87 0.07 -3.58 -9.56
C ILE A 87 -1.16 -3.68 -8.66
N ALA A 88 -1.02 -3.41 -7.36
CA ALA A 88 -2.15 -3.47 -6.41
C ALA A 88 -3.26 -2.49 -6.78
N ILE A 89 -2.92 -1.25 -7.16
CA ILE A 89 -3.87 -0.25 -7.67
C ILE A 89 -4.53 -0.74 -8.96
N LEU A 90 -3.73 -1.28 -9.89
CA LEU A 90 -4.24 -1.76 -11.17
C LEU A 90 -5.24 -2.91 -10.98
N ILE A 91 -4.94 -3.85 -10.08
CA ILE A 91 -5.83 -4.95 -9.71
C ILE A 91 -7.14 -4.43 -9.12
N ASP A 92 -7.06 -3.51 -8.16
CA ASP A 92 -8.21 -2.91 -7.48
C ASP A 92 -9.16 -2.22 -8.47
N ASP A 93 -8.60 -1.35 -9.33
CA ASP A 93 -9.35 -0.60 -10.34
C ASP A 93 -9.83 -1.46 -11.54
N SER A 94 -9.33 -2.69 -11.69
CA SER A 94 -9.70 -3.63 -12.76
C SER A 94 -10.60 -4.78 -12.30
N ILE A 95 -11.01 -4.84 -11.03
CA ILE A 95 -11.81 -5.95 -10.49
C ILE A 95 -13.19 -6.12 -11.17
N ASP A 96 -13.71 -5.05 -11.78
CA ASP A 96 -14.96 -5.05 -12.54
C ASP A 96 -14.84 -5.70 -13.92
N ASP A 97 -13.62 -5.84 -14.47
CA ASP A 97 -13.37 -6.58 -15.70
C ASP A 97 -13.51 -8.09 -15.44
N GLN A 98 -14.41 -8.75 -16.16
CA GLN A 98 -14.72 -10.16 -15.92
C GLN A 98 -13.52 -11.09 -16.17
N ALA A 99 -12.72 -10.83 -17.20
CA ALA A 99 -11.57 -11.67 -17.53
C ALA A 99 -10.47 -11.54 -16.47
N VAL A 100 -10.26 -10.32 -15.95
CA VAL A 100 -9.32 -10.07 -14.86
C VAL A 100 -9.83 -10.71 -13.56
N HIS A 101 -11.12 -10.56 -13.26
CA HIS A 101 -11.76 -11.15 -12.09
C HIS A 101 -11.62 -12.68 -12.04
N ASP A 102 -11.88 -13.38 -13.14
CA ASP A 102 -11.82 -14.85 -13.17
C ASP A 102 -10.41 -15.38 -12.87
N GLU A 103 -9.38 -14.65 -13.30
CA GLU A 103 -7.99 -14.97 -12.96
C GLU A 103 -7.67 -14.64 -11.50
N ILE A 104 -8.16 -13.50 -10.98
CA ILE A 104 -7.98 -13.09 -9.57
C ILE A 104 -8.58 -14.11 -8.61
N VAL A 105 -9.78 -14.65 -8.91
CA VAL A 105 -10.45 -15.68 -8.08
C VAL A 105 -9.55 -16.89 -7.83
N GLN A 106 -8.67 -17.22 -8.78
CA GLN A 106 -7.79 -18.38 -8.70
C GLN A 106 -6.41 -18.05 -8.10
N PHE A 107 -6.08 -16.77 -7.89
CA PHE A 107 -4.74 -16.33 -7.52
C PHE A 107 -4.24 -16.99 -6.23
N SER A 108 -4.96 -16.79 -5.12
CA SER A 108 -4.56 -17.30 -3.80
C SER A 108 -4.51 -18.83 -3.78
N ALA A 109 -5.46 -19.51 -4.44
CA ALA A 109 -5.46 -20.97 -4.54
C ALA A 109 -4.23 -21.51 -5.29
N LYS A 110 -3.89 -20.90 -6.44
CA LYS A 110 -2.69 -21.26 -7.22
C LYS A 110 -1.41 -20.95 -6.44
N LEU A 111 -1.37 -19.81 -5.77
CA LEU A 111 -0.24 -19.39 -4.93
C LEU A 111 0.09 -20.44 -3.87
N TYR A 112 -0.92 -20.88 -3.10
CA TYR A 112 -0.71 -21.88 -2.03
C TYR A 112 -0.33 -23.28 -2.56
N ARG A 113 -0.66 -23.58 -3.82
CA ARG A 113 -0.25 -24.83 -4.48
C ARG A 113 1.09 -24.73 -5.20
N GLY A 114 1.69 -23.54 -5.27
CA GLY A 114 2.91 -23.30 -6.05
C GLY A 114 2.67 -23.39 -7.56
N GLU A 115 1.44 -23.18 -8.03
CA GLU A 115 1.09 -23.19 -9.45
C GLU A 115 1.41 -21.83 -10.09
N SER A 116 1.82 -21.86 -11.36
CA SER A 116 2.07 -20.62 -12.12
C SER A 116 0.80 -19.83 -12.39
N GLN A 117 0.89 -18.50 -12.30
CA GLN A 117 -0.19 -17.60 -12.70
C GLN A 117 -0.24 -17.50 -14.23
N ARG A 118 -1.42 -17.65 -14.82
CA ARG A 118 -1.59 -17.60 -16.29
C ARG A 118 -1.66 -16.16 -16.81
N ASN A 119 -2.29 -15.29 -16.03
CA ASN A 119 -2.40 -13.88 -16.32
C ASN A 119 -1.06 -13.17 -16.09
N GLY A 120 -0.60 -12.39 -17.07
CA GLY A 120 0.69 -11.69 -17.01
C GLY A 120 0.81 -10.73 -15.83
N LEU A 121 -0.26 -10.00 -15.49
CA LEU A 121 -0.28 -9.09 -14.34
C LEU A 121 -0.12 -9.84 -13.01
N LEU A 122 -0.85 -10.94 -12.83
CA LEU A 122 -0.75 -11.75 -11.62
C LEU A 122 0.59 -12.49 -11.50
N ALA A 123 1.17 -12.88 -12.64
CA ALA A 123 2.52 -13.43 -12.68
C ALA A 123 3.57 -12.38 -12.25
N LEU A 124 3.46 -11.14 -12.75
CA LEU A 124 4.31 -10.03 -12.30
C LEU A 124 4.14 -9.76 -10.81
N TYR A 125 2.90 -9.76 -10.31
CA TYR A 125 2.63 -9.57 -8.89
C TYR A 125 3.33 -10.64 -8.05
N TYR A 126 3.18 -11.91 -8.43
CA TYR A 126 3.82 -13.02 -7.74
C TYR A 126 5.36 -12.91 -7.74
N THR A 127 5.96 -12.58 -8.89
CA THR A 127 7.42 -12.37 -8.99
C THR A 127 7.90 -11.30 -8.00
N HIS A 128 7.21 -10.17 -7.91
CA HIS A 128 7.60 -9.10 -6.98
C HIS A 128 7.35 -9.47 -5.51
N LEU A 129 6.37 -10.33 -5.20
CA LEU A 129 6.23 -10.89 -3.85
C LEU A 129 7.40 -11.83 -3.50
N GLN A 130 7.90 -12.61 -4.46
CA GLN A 130 9.09 -13.42 -4.26
C GLN A 130 10.33 -12.54 -4.02
N GLU A 131 10.52 -11.50 -4.82
CA GLU A 131 11.60 -10.51 -4.62
C GLU A 131 11.52 -9.85 -3.24
N LEU A 132 10.33 -9.48 -2.76
CA LEU A 132 10.15 -8.89 -1.43
C LEU A 132 10.46 -9.90 -0.32
N SER A 133 10.07 -11.16 -0.51
CA SER A 133 10.39 -12.25 0.41
C SER A 133 11.90 -12.47 0.50
N ASP A 134 12.60 -12.40 -0.63
CA ASP A 134 14.05 -12.55 -0.71
C ASP A 134 14.77 -11.39 -0.03
N ILE A 135 14.29 -10.15 -0.20
CA ILE A 135 14.84 -8.99 0.51
C ILE A 135 14.70 -9.15 2.02
N CYS A 136 13.57 -9.69 2.51
CA CYS A 136 13.38 -9.95 3.94
C CYS A 136 14.42 -10.95 4.50
N GLY A 137 15.06 -11.76 3.65
CA GLY A 137 16.14 -12.66 4.03
C GLY A 137 15.69 -13.64 5.13
N GLY A 138 16.57 -13.96 6.07
CA GLY A 138 16.29 -14.96 7.12
C GLY A 138 15.24 -14.57 8.18
N ASP A 139 14.69 -13.36 8.14
CA ASP A 139 13.68 -12.91 9.12
C ASP A 139 12.27 -13.39 8.74
N SER A 140 11.87 -14.54 9.28
CA SER A 140 10.59 -15.17 8.98
C SER A 140 9.39 -14.34 9.44
N VAL A 141 9.52 -13.61 10.56
CA VAL A 141 8.43 -12.79 11.11
C VAL A 141 8.24 -11.56 10.24
N LEU A 142 9.32 -10.83 9.95
CA LEU A 142 9.29 -9.67 9.06
C LEU A 142 8.77 -10.04 7.67
N ARG A 143 9.21 -11.19 7.14
CA ARG A 143 8.71 -11.71 5.86
C ARG A 143 7.21 -11.96 5.89
N GLY A 144 6.70 -12.55 6.97
CA GLY A 144 5.26 -12.79 7.14
C GLY A 144 4.45 -11.49 7.07
N VAL A 145 4.85 -10.48 7.86
CA VAL A 145 4.16 -9.18 7.89
C VAL A 145 4.41 -8.33 6.63
N ALA A 146 5.47 -8.59 5.87
CA ALA A 146 5.75 -7.91 4.61
C ALA A 146 4.92 -8.46 3.44
N ILE A 147 4.70 -9.77 3.39
CA ILE A 147 4.12 -10.46 2.22
C ILE A 147 2.62 -10.70 2.36
N VAL A 148 2.17 -11.14 3.54
CA VAL A 148 0.77 -11.54 3.75
C VAL A 148 -0.24 -10.42 3.44
N PRO A 149 0.01 -9.13 3.78
CA PRO A 149 -0.93 -8.06 3.42
C PRO A 149 -1.16 -7.92 1.92
N TRP A 150 -0.13 -8.12 1.09
CA TRP A 150 -0.27 -8.07 -0.37
C TRP A 150 -1.13 -9.21 -0.92
N ILE A 151 -1.05 -10.40 -0.31
CA ILE A 151 -1.90 -11.54 -0.69
C ILE A 151 -3.34 -11.27 -0.24
N ASN A 152 -3.52 -10.82 1.01
CA ASN A 152 -4.83 -10.50 1.57
C ASN A 152 -5.55 -9.39 0.77
N HIS A 153 -4.82 -8.43 0.21
CA HIS A 153 -5.36 -7.38 -0.66
C HIS A 153 -6.19 -7.98 -1.82
N ILE A 154 -5.69 -9.05 -2.44
CA ILE A 154 -6.39 -9.72 -3.54
C ILE A 154 -7.72 -10.33 -3.07
N ASP A 155 -7.71 -11.02 -1.94
CA ASP A 155 -8.91 -11.61 -1.35
C ASP A 155 -9.90 -10.51 -0.91
N ALA A 156 -9.39 -9.35 -0.46
CA ALA A 156 -10.19 -8.19 -0.11
C ALA A 156 -10.88 -7.56 -1.33
N CYS A 157 -10.19 -7.34 -2.45
CA CYS A 157 -10.82 -6.83 -3.68
C CYS A 157 -11.98 -7.75 -4.13
N LEU A 158 -11.80 -9.07 -4.04
CA LEU A 158 -12.88 -10.03 -4.32
C LEU A 158 -14.04 -9.92 -3.33
N MET A 159 -13.74 -9.79 -2.04
CA MET A 159 -14.74 -9.63 -0.99
C MET A 159 -15.58 -8.38 -1.20
N GLU A 160 -14.95 -7.23 -1.49
CA GLU A 160 -15.64 -5.96 -1.77
C GLU A 160 -16.58 -6.08 -2.98
N LYS A 161 -16.12 -6.69 -4.08
CA LYS A 161 -16.98 -6.94 -5.25
C LYS A 161 -18.18 -7.82 -4.92
N GLN A 162 -17.99 -8.87 -4.11
CA GLN A 162 -19.08 -9.77 -3.71
C GLN A 162 -20.10 -9.06 -2.81
N ILE A 163 -19.65 -8.25 -1.85
CA ILE A 163 -20.52 -7.44 -0.99
C ILE A 163 -21.36 -6.49 -1.85
N LEU A 164 -20.72 -5.72 -2.74
CA LEU A 164 -21.41 -4.76 -3.61
C LEU A 164 -22.43 -5.44 -4.55
N THR A 165 -22.12 -6.65 -5.02
CA THR A 165 -23.03 -7.43 -5.88
C THR A 165 -24.21 -7.98 -5.07
N ALA A 166 -23.96 -8.51 -3.87
CA ALA A 166 -24.99 -9.04 -2.98
C ALA A 166 -25.93 -7.96 -2.44
N GLU A 167 -25.41 -6.77 -2.10
CA GLU A 167 -26.20 -5.61 -1.67
C GLU A 167 -27.08 -5.06 -2.79
N ARG A 168 -26.58 -4.99 -4.03
CA ARG A 168 -27.43 -4.69 -5.20
C ARG A 168 -28.53 -5.72 -5.44
N SER A 169 -28.34 -6.96 -4.98
CA SER A 169 -29.29 -8.07 -5.13
C SER A 169 -30.27 -8.17 -3.95
N LYS A 170 -30.07 -7.40 -2.88
CA LYS A 170 -30.92 -7.36 -1.68
C LYS A 170 -31.44 -5.94 -1.44
N CYS A 171 -32.51 -5.58 -2.14
CA CYS A 171 -33.51 -4.72 -1.51
C CYS A 171 -34.17 -5.53 -0.39
N GLU A 172 -34.27 -4.92 0.79
CA GLU A 172 -35.15 -5.33 1.88
C GLU A 172 -34.71 -6.62 2.59
N ASN A 173 -33.95 -6.46 3.69
CA ASN A 173 -34.34 -6.95 5.02
C ASN A 173 -33.22 -6.68 6.03
N GLU A 174 -33.57 -5.84 7.01
CA GLU A 174 -33.28 -5.91 8.45
C GLU A 174 -32.25 -6.96 8.91
N ASP A 175 -31.15 -6.52 9.52
CA ASP A 175 -30.83 -6.79 10.93
C ASP A 175 -29.35 -6.55 11.26
N GLY A 176 -29.10 -5.64 12.20
CA GLY A 176 -27.83 -5.52 12.92
C GLY A 176 -26.81 -4.59 12.28
N LEU A 177 -26.56 -3.45 12.94
CA LEU A 177 -25.35 -2.65 12.73
C LEU A 177 -24.15 -3.57 13.02
N ALA A 178 -23.53 -4.13 11.98
CA ALA A 178 -22.27 -4.85 12.10
C ALA A 178 -21.15 -3.84 12.42
N LEU A 179 -21.14 -3.32 13.65
CA LEU A 179 -20.31 -2.17 14.08
C LEU A 179 -18.81 -2.40 13.82
N ARG A 180 -18.36 -3.66 13.81
CA ARG A 180 -16.95 -4.04 13.56
C ARG A 180 -16.65 -4.36 12.10
N PHE A 181 -17.66 -4.51 11.25
CA PHE A 181 -17.47 -4.89 9.86
C PHE A 181 -16.65 -3.87 9.05
N PRO A 182 -16.86 -2.54 9.18
CA PRO A 182 -16.01 -1.57 8.48
C PRO A 182 -14.54 -1.70 8.86
N GLN A 183 -14.22 -1.86 10.15
CA GLN A 183 -12.84 -2.05 10.59
C GLN A 183 -12.28 -3.40 10.11
N TYR A 184 -13.08 -4.46 10.12
CA TYR A 184 -12.67 -5.76 9.60
C TYR A 184 -12.32 -5.68 8.11
N LEU A 185 -13.18 -5.06 7.31
CA LEU A 185 -12.95 -4.88 5.88
C LEU A 185 -11.71 -4.01 5.63
N ARG A 186 -11.54 -2.93 6.39
CA ARG A 186 -10.36 -2.06 6.31
C ARG A 186 -9.06 -2.80 6.62
N ASN A 187 -9.05 -3.63 7.67
CA ASN A 187 -7.88 -4.43 8.00
C ASN A 187 -7.55 -5.48 6.93
N LYS A 188 -8.55 -5.93 6.16
CA LYS A 188 -8.36 -6.91 5.09
C LYS A 188 -7.87 -6.28 3.79
N ASN A 189 -8.37 -5.10 3.43
CA ASN A 189 -7.96 -4.37 2.22
C ASN A 189 -6.67 -3.56 2.40
N SER A 190 -6.19 -3.45 3.63
CA SER A 190 -4.98 -2.70 3.93
C SER A 190 -3.71 -3.48 3.59
N ILE A 191 -2.80 -2.77 2.93
CA ILE A 191 -1.40 -3.15 2.72
C ILE A 191 -0.45 -2.38 3.67
N ALA A 192 -0.99 -1.74 4.70
CA ALA A 192 -0.23 -0.84 5.56
C ALA A 192 0.87 -1.55 6.38
N GLU A 193 0.63 -2.80 6.81
CA GLU A 193 1.67 -3.61 7.45
C GLU A 193 2.84 -3.89 6.49
N ALA A 194 2.57 -4.12 5.20
CA ALA A 194 3.64 -4.30 4.22
C ALA A 194 4.45 -3.02 4.01
N TYR A 195 3.78 -1.86 4.00
CA TYR A 195 4.46 -0.58 3.99
C TYR A 195 5.30 -0.35 5.25
N ALA A 196 4.81 -0.72 6.42
CA ALA A 196 5.57 -0.71 7.67
C ALA A 196 6.81 -1.60 7.58
N ALA A 197 6.69 -2.79 6.99
CA ALA A 197 7.82 -3.69 6.78
C ALA A 197 8.94 -3.03 5.95
N GLY A 198 8.58 -2.33 4.87
CA GLY A 198 9.55 -1.57 4.05
C GLY A 198 10.28 -0.45 4.83
N ILE A 199 9.64 0.13 5.85
CA ILE A 199 10.26 1.16 6.71
C ILE A 199 11.35 0.53 7.59
N PHE A 200 11.06 -0.64 8.14
CA PHE A 200 11.97 -1.36 9.03
C PHE A 200 13.02 -2.20 8.29
N LYS A 201 12.78 -2.54 7.02
CA LYS A 201 13.69 -3.25 6.10
C LYS A 201 14.03 -2.37 4.90
N ALA A 202 14.73 -1.27 5.14
CA ALA A 202 15.01 -0.27 4.11
C ALA A 202 16.06 -0.73 3.08
N THR A 203 16.91 -1.68 3.47
CA THR A 203 17.89 -2.34 2.59
C THR A 203 17.92 -3.85 2.83
N ARG A 204 18.39 -4.61 1.84
CA ARG A 204 18.53 -6.08 1.90
C ARG A 204 19.39 -6.54 3.08
N ASP A 205 20.52 -5.88 3.30
CA ASP A 205 21.48 -6.25 4.34
C ASP A 205 21.10 -5.74 5.73
N GLN A 206 20.06 -4.90 5.84
CA GLN A 206 19.64 -4.37 7.12
C GLN A 206 19.05 -5.48 7.99
N TYR A 207 19.62 -5.65 9.18
CA TYR A 207 19.03 -6.45 10.24
C TYR A 207 18.51 -5.53 11.35
N LEU A 208 17.27 -5.77 11.79
CA LEU A 208 16.67 -5.06 12.93
C LEU A 208 16.03 -6.12 13.85
N PRO A 209 16.42 -6.20 15.13
CA PRO A 209 15.84 -7.17 16.04
C PRO A 209 14.31 -7.01 16.17
N LEU A 210 13.58 -8.12 16.23
CA LEU A 210 12.10 -8.15 16.29
C LEU A 210 11.53 -7.19 17.36
N ASN A 211 12.13 -7.19 18.56
CA ASN A 211 11.69 -6.38 19.69
C ASN A 211 11.79 -4.86 19.46
N ARG A 212 12.52 -4.42 18.42
CA ARG A 212 12.64 -3.01 18.06
C ARG A 212 11.46 -2.55 17.20
N TYR A 213 11.01 -3.34 16.24
CA TYR A 213 9.98 -2.86 15.30
C TYR A 213 8.57 -3.39 15.58
N ILE A 214 8.42 -4.57 16.18
CA ILE A 214 7.11 -5.24 16.25
C ILE A 214 6.06 -4.44 17.02
N LYS A 215 6.49 -3.64 18.00
CA LYS A 215 5.60 -2.79 18.79
C LYS A 215 5.12 -1.57 18.03
N ALA A 216 5.91 -1.08 17.06
CA ALA A 216 5.57 0.08 16.25
C ALA A 216 4.73 -0.28 15.02
N PHE A 217 4.76 -1.54 14.58
CA PHE A 217 3.98 -2.03 13.44
C PHE A 217 2.49 -1.67 13.47
N PRO A 218 1.73 -2.00 14.53
CA PRO A 218 0.30 -1.70 14.56
C PRO A 218 0.02 -0.20 14.49
N ASP A 219 0.84 0.63 15.15
CA ASP A 219 0.69 2.09 15.15
C ASP A 219 0.98 2.69 13.76
N VAL A 220 2.04 2.23 13.09
CA VAL A 220 2.39 2.67 11.73
C VAL A 220 1.33 2.22 10.72
N ALA A 221 0.83 0.99 10.85
CA ALA A 221 -0.21 0.46 9.98
C ALA A 221 -1.51 1.27 10.12
N PHE A 222 -1.99 1.43 11.35
CA PHE A 222 -3.17 2.23 11.66
C PHE A 222 -3.05 3.67 11.17
N PHE A 223 -1.90 4.30 11.43
CA PHE A 223 -1.65 5.67 10.99
C PHE A 223 -1.68 5.79 9.45
N THR A 224 -1.07 4.84 8.75
CA THR A 224 -1.06 4.79 7.28
C THR A 224 -2.48 4.68 6.72
N GLU A 225 -3.31 3.83 7.33
CA GLU A 225 -4.71 3.65 6.96
C GLU A 225 -5.54 4.90 7.23
N ALA A 226 -5.46 5.45 8.44
CA ALA A 226 -6.26 6.59 8.85
C ALA A 226 -5.96 7.83 7.98
N VAL A 227 -4.70 8.08 7.68
CA VAL A 227 -4.30 9.18 6.79
C VAL A 227 -4.75 8.92 5.35
N ASN A 228 -4.66 7.67 4.89
CA ASN A 228 -5.22 7.28 3.60
C ASN A 228 -6.74 7.49 3.54
N ASP A 229 -7.48 7.27 4.62
CA ASP A 229 -8.93 7.48 4.60
C ASP A 229 -9.26 8.98 4.63
N ILE A 230 -8.57 9.76 5.47
CA ILE A 230 -8.79 11.21 5.61
C ILE A 230 -8.55 11.96 4.29
N LEU A 231 -7.48 11.65 3.56
CA LEU A 231 -7.12 12.45 2.38
C LEU A 231 -7.77 11.93 1.10
N SER A 232 -8.28 10.70 1.07
CA SER A 232 -9.02 10.16 -0.08
C SER A 232 -10.46 10.64 -0.06
N PHE A 233 -10.98 10.99 1.12
CA PHE A 233 -12.34 11.50 1.31
C PHE A 233 -12.72 12.60 0.32
N HIS A 234 -11.80 13.53 0.00
CA HIS A 234 -12.08 14.64 -0.90
C HIS A 234 -12.28 14.22 -2.38
N LYS A 235 -11.71 13.09 -2.82
CA LYS A 235 -11.92 12.59 -4.18
C LYS A 235 -13.36 12.10 -4.42
N GLY A 236 -14.04 11.73 -3.35
CA GLY A 236 -15.34 11.06 -3.38
C GLY A 236 -16.55 11.97 -3.63
N GLY A 237 -16.37 13.29 -3.66
CA GLY A 237 -17.48 14.26 -3.78
C GLY A 237 -18.31 14.19 -5.06
N ASP A 238 -17.85 13.46 -6.09
CA ASP A 238 -18.53 13.42 -7.40
C ASP A 238 -18.73 11.99 -7.97
N ARG A 239 -18.45 10.92 -7.21
CA ARG A 239 -18.70 9.54 -7.69
C ARG A 239 -19.22 8.61 -6.60
N ARG A 240 -20.55 8.42 -6.64
CA ARG A 240 -21.36 7.34 -6.04
C ARG A 240 -21.58 7.46 -4.51
N GLY A 241 -22.85 7.54 -4.13
CA GLY A 241 -23.30 7.55 -2.75
C GLY A 241 -23.08 6.21 -2.05
N ASN A 242 -22.81 6.31 -0.74
CA ASN A 242 -22.93 5.28 0.28
C ASN A 242 -22.21 3.95 0.02
N LEU A 243 -20.88 4.01 0.17
CA LEU A 243 -19.91 3.01 0.67
C LEU A 243 -18.59 3.31 -0.06
N GLN A 244 -17.89 4.36 0.38
CA GLN A 244 -16.63 4.77 -0.24
C GLN A 244 -15.45 4.34 0.62
N PHE A 245 -14.81 3.24 0.21
CA PHE A 245 -13.36 3.11 0.26
C PHE A 245 -12.93 3.13 -1.21
N GLY A 246 -12.16 4.15 -1.62
CA GLY A 246 -11.77 4.39 -3.01
C GLY A 246 -10.29 4.77 -3.12
N PRO A 247 -9.70 4.71 -4.33
CA PRO A 247 -8.38 4.11 -4.52
C PRO A 247 -7.21 4.96 -4.04
N LEU A 248 -6.14 4.23 -3.70
CA LEU A 248 -4.85 4.58 -3.09
C LEU A 248 -4.05 5.75 -3.73
N SER A 249 -4.60 6.53 -4.67
CA SER A 249 -3.77 7.24 -5.64
C SER A 249 -3.29 8.66 -5.32
N HIS A 250 -3.73 9.35 -4.26
CA HIS A 250 -3.16 10.69 -3.89
C HIS A 250 -2.90 10.87 -2.39
N THR A 251 -3.13 9.82 -1.62
CA THR A 251 -3.38 9.90 -0.19
C THR A 251 -2.14 9.72 0.68
N PHE A 252 -1.05 9.36 0.05
CA PHE A 252 0.13 8.87 0.72
C PHE A 252 1.19 9.95 0.95
N ASN A 253 1.13 11.11 0.29
CA ASN A 253 2.12 12.20 0.49
C ASN A 253 2.20 12.73 1.94
N LEU A 254 1.17 12.53 2.77
CA LEU A 254 1.11 13.01 4.15
C LEU A 254 1.48 11.94 5.20
N VAL A 255 1.38 10.65 4.87
CA VAL A 255 1.66 9.57 5.84
C VAL A 255 3.13 9.63 6.32
N PHE A 256 4.04 10.13 5.49
CA PHE A 256 5.44 9.73 5.63
C PHE A 256 6.42 10.76 6.21
N ARG A 257 5.93 11.82 6.86
CA ARG A 257 6.76 12.55 7.84
C ARG A 257 6.70 11.93 9.23
N SER A 258 5.67 11.13 9.55
CA SER A 258 5.72 10.24 10.70
C SER A 258 6.86 9.23 10.56
N THR A 259 7.20 8.80 9.34
CA THR A 259 8.37 7.95 9.09
C THR A 259 9.68 8.63 9.46
N ARG A 260 9.77 9.98 9.43
CA ARG A 260 10.93 10.70 9.96
C ARG A 260 11.02 10.55 11.47
N TYR A 261 9.90 10.67 12.19
CA TYR A 261 9.82 10.38 13.62
C TYR A 261 10.18 8.91 13.93
N TRP A 262 9.70 7.96 13.12
CA TRP A 262 10.03 6.53 13.27
C TRP A 262 11.46 6.18 12.79
N THR A 263 12.03 6.93 11.83
CA THR A 263 13.44 6.78 11.42
C THR A 263 14.39 7.49 12.38
N GLU A 264 13.99 8.57 13.03
CA GLU A 264 14.71 9.19 14.16
C GLU A 264 14.70 8.23 15.36
N TRP A 265 13.54 7.63 15.69
CA TRP A 265 13.46 6.54 16.66
C TRP A 265 14.33 5.33 16.27
N ARG A 266 14.39 4.98 14.98
CA ARG A 266 15.27 3.94 14.44
C ARG A 266 16.75 4.29 14.60
N VAL A 267 17.15 5.52 14.31
CA VAL A 267 18.53 6.00 14.48
C VAL A 267 18.93 5.94 15.96
N ASP A 268 18.05 6.34 16.87
CA ASP A 268 18.30 6.27 18.31
C ASP A 268 18.36 4.82 18.82
N ALA A 269 17.51 3.93 18.31
CA ALA A 269 17.54 2.51 18.62
C ALA A 269 18.82 1.81 18.14
N ILE A 270 19.35 2.18 16.97
CA ILE A 270 20.62 1.67 16.43
C ILE A 270 21.78 2.17 17.30
N ARG A 271 21.84 3.48 17.59
CA ARG A 271 22.89 4.10 18.42
C ARG A 271 22.98 3.51 19.83
N HIS A 272 21.85 3.21 20.46
CA HIS A 272 21.84 2.55 21.78
C HIS A 272 22.40 1.12 21.76
N THR A 273 22.35 0.42 20.64
CA THR A 273 22.83 -0.96 20.55
C THR A 273 24.34 -1.01 20.31
N GLU A 274 24.88 -0.08 19.50
CA GLU A 274 26.34 0.07 19.32
C GLU A 274 27.06 0.48 20.61
N ALA A 275 26.39 1.21 21.49
CA ALA A 275 26.92 1.60 22.81
C ALA A 275 26.97 0.45 23.83
N HIS A 276 26.18 -0.62 23.65
CA HIS A 276 26.17 -1.80 24.52
C HIS A 276 27.06 -2.95 24.02
N LEU A 277 27.54 -2.85 22.78
CA LEU A 277 28.46 -3.82 22.16
C LEU A 277 29.93 -3.36 22.19
N ARG A 278 30.22 -2.21 22.81
CA ARG A 278 31.56 -1.71 23.14
C ARG A 278 31.76 -1.72 24.65
#